data_AF-A0A8H4K6I3-F1
#
_entry.id   AF-A0A8H4K6I3-F1
#
_cell.length_a   1.000
_cell.length_b   1.000
_cell.length_c   1.000
_cell.angle_alpha   90.00
_cell.angle_beta   90.00
_cell.angle_gamma   90.00
#
_symmetry.space_group_name_H-M   'P 1'
#
loop_
_entity.id
_entity.type
_entity.pdbx_description
1 polymer ?
#
loop_
_entity_poly.entity_id
_entity_poly.type
_entity_poly.pdbx_seq_one_letter_code
_entity_poly.pdbx_strand_id
1 'polypeptide(L)'
;MTAPYIRPPPAHFEEMGLFVKWGITVQISEAQSLYAIRRLLKGAVPVPEVYGWRTEGNEKYIYMEHVNGTSLEKVWPVMGRDDKHSICRELGMIHQRLRQLEQDPEDPFVGPFATVRNFHDWFTFLHRKPMPDPYSVPVEPFRHDLPDDCAIKFTHGDFHRSNIIVTPSPPYHTLAIVDWEQSGWLPEYWESRKAQYTAWRTEEWSTIYLPMIMDQFSSTWDPWDYYTTAMGC
;
A
#
# COMPACT_ATOMS: atom_id res chain seq x y z
N MET A 1 -5.22 -28.58 16.87
CA MET A 1 -4.65 -28.26 15.55
C MET A 1 -5.77 -27.68 14.71
N THR A 2 -5.86 -26.34 14.63
CA THR A 2 -6.75 -25.66 13.69
C THR A 2 -6.14 -25.78 12.30
N ALA A 3 -6.94 -26.16 11.30
CA ALA A 3 -6.48 -26.15 9.91
C ALA A 3 -5.96 -24.74 9.56
N PRO A 4 -4.88 -24.62 8.77
CA PRO A 4 -4.39 -23.31 8.35
C PRO A 4 -5.51 -22.55 7.65
N TYR A 5 -5.76 -21.33 8.08
CA TYR A 5 -6.77 -20.47 7.48
C TYR A 5 -6.33 -20.10 6.06
N ILE A 6 -7.09 -20.52 5.05
CA ILE A 6 -6.83 -20.19 3.64
C ILE A 6 -7.71 -18.99 3.29
N ARG A 7 -7.09 -17.86 2.89
CA ARG A 7 -7.83 -16.73 2.32
C ARG A 7 -8.50 -17.23 1.03
N PRO A 8 -9.83 -17.15 0.91
CA PRO A 8 -10.50 -17.67 -0.28
C PRO A 8 -10.09 -16.84 -1.51
N PRO A 9 -10.04 -17.46 -2.71
CA PRO A 9 -9.80 -16.72 -3.92
C PRO A 9 -10.94 -15.71 -4.16
N PRO A 10 -10.63 -14.51 -4.67
CA PRO A 10 -11.65 -13.56 -5.10
C PRO A 10 -12.54 -14.16 -6.19
N ALA A 11 -13.80 -13.75 -6.22
CA ALA A 11 -14.72 -14.14 -7.29
C ALA A 11 -14.71 -13.10 -8.41
N HIS A 12 -14.60 -13.58 -9.66
CA HIS A 12 -14.59 -12.76 -10.86
C HIS A 12 -15.88 -13.01 -11.65
N PHE A 13 -16.61 -11.94 -11.95
CA PHE A 13 -17.79 -11.95 -12.80
C PHE A 13 -17.55 -11.01 -13.97
N GLU A 14 -16.77 -11.46 -14.96
CA GLU A 14 -16.28 -10.64 -16.07
C GLU A 14 -17.42 -10.00 -16.87
N GLU A 15 -18.48 -10.75 -17.16
CA GLU A 15 -19.67 -10.26 -17.88
C GLU A 15 -20.38 -9.11 -17.15
N MET A 16 -20.22 -9.04 -15.83
CA MET A 16 -20.80 -8.00 -14.97
C MET A 16 -19.80 -6.87 -14.65
N GLY A 17 -18.53 -6.99 -15.07
CA GLY A 17 -17.48 -6.06 -14.64
C GLY A 17 -17.31 -6.03 -13.11
N LEU A 18 -17.55 -7.16 -12.43
CA LEU A 18 -17.60 -7.26 -10.97
C LEU A 18 -16.50 -8.18 -10.43
N PHE A 19 -15.78 -7.68 -9.44
CA PHE A 19 -14.80 -8.39 -8.64
C PHE A 19 -15.25 -8.39 -7.18
N VAL A 20 -15.22 -9.56 -6.53
CA VAL A 20 -15.65 -9.70 -5.13
C VAL A 20 -14.50 -10.26 -4.30
N LYS A 21 -13.96 -9.43 -3.40
CA LYS A 21 -13.01 -9.86 -2.36
C LYS A 21 -13.81 -10.24 -1.13
N TRP A 22 -13.56 -11.43 -0.57
CA TRP A 22 -14.32 -11.91 0.59
C TRP A 22 -13.47 -12.75 1.54
N GLY A 23 -13.96 -12.93 2.78
CA GLY A 23 -13.34 -13.74 3.82
C GLY A 23 -13.22 -13.04 5.16
N ILE A 24 -12.74 -13.76 6.18
CA ILE A 24 -12.67 -13.24 7.56
C ILE A 24 -11.51 -12.26 7.75
N THR A 25 -10.47 -12.36 6.92
CA THR A 25 -9.28 -11.49 6.95
C THR A 25 -9.40 -10.27 6.04
N VAL A 26 -10.49 -10.13 5.29
CA VAL A 26 -10.76 -8.94 4.49
C VAL A 26 -10.95 -7.74 5.42
N GLN A 27 -10.40 -6.59 5.06
CA GLN A 27 -10.51 -5.36 5.83
C GLN A 27 -11.43 -4.38 5.10
N ILE A 28 -12.47 -3.88 5.78
CA ILE A 28 -13.38 -2.87 5.22
C ILE A 28 -12.64 -1.55 4.94
N SER A 29 -11.53 -1.30 5.63
CA SER A 29 -10.65 -0.16 5.37
C SER A 29 -10.19 -0.10 3.91
N GLU A 30 -9.99 -1.24 3.23
CA GLU A 30 -9.67 -1.27 1.80
C GLU A 30 -10.77 -0.61 0.96
N ALA A 31 -12.03 -0.98 1.20
CA ALA A 31 -13.18 -0.40 0.50
C ALA A 31 -13.35 1.09 0.83
N GLN A 32 -13.13 1.48 2.09
CA GLN A 32 -13.19 2.88 2.53
C GLN A 32 -12.10 3.72 1.85
N SER A 33 -10.87 3.21 1.78
CA SER A 33 -9.75 3.85 1.09
C SER A 33 -10.05 4.04 -0.39
N LEU A 34 -10.46 2.99 -1.10
CA LEU A 34 -10.85 3.06 -2.51
C LEU A 34 -11.95 4.10 -2.75
N TYR A 35 -13.01 4.07 -1.93
CA TYR A 35 -14.11 5.02 -2.01
C TYR A 35 -13.65 6.46 -1.79
N ALA A 36 -12.83 6.71 -0.77
CA ALA A 36 -12.33 8.03 -0.44
C ALA A 36 -11.39 8.59 -1.52
N ILE A 37 -10.44 7.77 -2.02
CA ILE A 37 -9.53 8.16 -3.12
C ILE A 37 -10.34 8.60 -4.34
N ARG A 38 -11.31 7.78 -4.77
CA ARG A 38 -12.12 8.08 -5.97
C ARG A 38 -12.92 9.37 -5.78
N ARG A 39 -13.53 9.56 -4.60
CA ARG A 39 -14.35 10.73 -4.27
C ARG A 39 -13.53 12.02 -4.14
N LEU A 40 -12.44 11.97 -3.38
CA LEU A 40 -11.65 13.16 -3.03
C LEU A 40 -10.71 13.58 -4.16
N LEU A 41 -10.14 12.62 -4.89
CA LEU A 41 -9.23 12.90 -6.01
C LEU A 41 -9.94 12.92 -7.37
N LYS A 42 -11.26 12.72 -7.43
CA LYS A 42 -12.09 12.89 -8.63
C LYS A 42 -11.53 12.20 -9.88
N GLY A 43 -11.01 10.98 -9.71
CA GLY A 43 -10.42 10.17 -10.80
C GLY A 43 -8.96 10.50 -11.16
N ALA A 44 -8.29 11.38 -10.42
CA ALA A 44 -6.88 11.72 -10.67
C ALA A 44 -5.91 10.56 -10.33
N VAL A 45 -6.34 9.65 -9.45
CA VAL A 45 -5.68 8.38 -9.14
C VAL A 45 -6.60 7.25 -9.62
N PRO A 46 -6.14 6.37 -10.54
CA PRO A 46 -6.96 5.29 -11.06
C PRO A 46 -7.07 4.18 -10.01
N VAL A 47 -8.28 3.96 -9.49
CA VAL A 47 -8.61 2.88 -8.54
C VAL A 47 -9.94 2.25 -8.94
N PRO A 48 -10.16 0.95 -8.65
CA PRO A 48 -11.46 0.31 -8.88
C PRO A 48 -12.60 1.06 -8.21
N GLU A 49 -13.74 1.20 -8.89
CA GLU A 49 -14.96 1.68 -8.25
C GLU A 49 -15.48 0.67 -7.22
N VAL A 50 -15.79 1.14 -6.02
CA VAL A 50 -16.44 0.31 -5.00
C VAL A 50 -17.95 0.44 -5.14
N TYR A 51 -18.62 -0.67 -5.43
CA TYR A 51 -20.09 -0.75 -5.50
C TYR A 51 -20.72 -0.92 -4.12
N GLY A 52 -19.98 -1.51 -3.18
CA GLY A 52 -20.40 -1.63 -1.79
C GLY A 52 -19.57 -2.65 -1.00
N TRP A 53 -19.85 -2.75 0.29
CA TRP A 53 -19.29 -3.79 1.16
C TRP A 53 -20.32 -4.23 2.18
N ARG A 54 -20.18 -5.45 2.70
CA ARG A 54 -21.04 -5.96 3.78
C ARG A 54 -20.28 -6.88 4.72
N THR A 55 -20.86 -7.13 5.88
CA THR A 55 -20.41 -8.13 6.84
C THR A 55 -21.55 -9.12 7.10
N GLU A 56 -21.24 -10.40 7.00
CA GLU A 56 -22.17 -11.50 7.26
C GLU A 56 -21.49 -12.49 8.19
N GLY A 57 -21.94 -12.54 9.45
CA GLY A 57 -21.22 -13.23 10.50
C GLY A 57 -19.79 -12.68 10.66
N ASN A 58 -18.78 -13.54 10.51
CA ASN A 58 -17.36 -13.16 10.56
C ASN A 58 -16.76 -12.86 9.18
N GLU A 59 -17.53 -13.04 8.12
CA GLU A 59 -17.06 -12.81 6.76
C GLU A 59 -17.37 -11.40 6.31
N LYS A 60 -16.42 -10.80 5.61
CA LYS A 60 -16.57 -9.48 4.99
C LYS A 60 -16.49 -9.64 3.49
N TYR A 61 -17.22 -8.80 2.77
CA TYR A 61 -17.32 -8.81 1.32
C TYR A 61 -17.13 -7.39 0.81
N ILE A 62 -16.30 -7.23 -0.21
CA ILE A 62 -16.10 -5.97 -0.95
C ILE A 62 -16.47 -6.25 -2.39
N TYR A 63 -17.45 -5.50 -2.90
CA TYR A 63 -17.91 -5.55 -4.27
C TYR A 63 -17.33 -4.35 -5.01
N MET A 64 -16.52 -4.60 -6.03
CA MET A 64 -15.83 -3.53 -6.76
C MET A 64 -15.67 -3.85 -8.24
N GLU A 65 -15.29 -2.84 -9.01
CA GLU A 65 -15.02 -2.91 -10.44
C GLU A 65 -13.96 -3.97 -10.75
N HIS A 66 -14.25 -4.84 -11.71
CA HIS A 66 -13.26 -5.69 -12.34
C HIS A 66 -12.53 -4.92 -13.44
N VAL A 67 -11.30 -4.50 -13.15
CA VAL A 67 -10.47 -3.77 -14.10
C VAL A 67 -9.88 -4.75 -15.13
N ASN A 68 -10.33 -4.64 -16.38
CA ASN A 68 -9.85 -5.50 -17.46
C ASN A 68 -8.46 -5.08 -17.95
N GLY A 69 -7.43 -5.73 -17.42
CA GLY A 69 -6.04 -5.50 -17.79
C GLY A 69 -5.12 -6.62 -17.30
N THR A 70 -3.83 -6.36 -17.27
CA THR A 70 -2.82 -7.29 -16.73
C THR A 70 -1.98 -6.58 -15.68
N SER A 71 -1.46 -7.31 -14.71
CA SER A 71 -0.51 -6.75 -13.74
C SER A 71 0.77 -6.30 -14.44
N LEU A 72 1.32 -5.16 -14.03
CA LEU A 72 2.60 -4.64 -14.51
C LEU A 72 3.70 -5.68 -14.35
N GLU A 73 3.70 -6.45 -13.26
CA GLU A 73 4.63 -7.55 -13.01
C GLU A 73 4.71 -8.55 -14.18
N LYS A 74 3.56 -8.92 -14.77
CA LYS A 74 3.49 -9.91 -15.84
C LYS A 74 4.10 -9.41 -17.15
N VAL A 75 3.93 -8.13 -17.46
CA VAL A 75 4.45 -7.53 -18.70
C VAL A 75 5.85 -6.95 -18.53
N TRP A 76 6.28 -6.67 -17.29
CA TRP A 76 7.57 -6.05 -16.98
C TRP A 76 8.78 -6.70 -17.65
N PRO A 77 8.91 -8.05 -17.73
CA PRO A 77 10.07 -8.70 -18.36
C PRO A 77 10.16 -8.46 -19.86
N VAL A 78 9.04 -8.20 -20.54
CA VAL A 78 8.97 -8.00 -22.00
C VAL A 78 8.84 -6.53 -22.39
N MET A 79 8.61 -5.63 -21.44
CA MET A 79 8.54 -4.18 -21.70
C MET A 79 9.91 -3.62 -22.12
N GLY A 80 9.90 -2.82 -23.20
CA GLY A 80 11.06 -2.05 -23.62
C GLY A 80 11.45 -0.97 -22.61
N ARG A 81 12.68 -0.47 -22.70
CA ARG A 81 13.17 0.59 -21.80
C ARG A 81 12.28 1.82 -21.85
N ASP A 82 11.91 2.30 -23.04
CA ASP A 82 11.11 3.52 -23.19
C ASP A 82 9.70 3.35 -22.62
N ASP A 83 9.10 2.16 -22.77
CA ASP A 83 7.82 1.82 -22.15
C ASP A 83 7.91 1.84 -20.62
N LYS A 84 8.97 1.26 -20.05
CA LYS A 84 9.21 1.31 -18.59
C LYS A 84 9.39 2.75 -18.09
N HIS A 85 10.07 3.60 -18.86
CA HIS A 85 10.21 5.02 -18.49
C HIS A 85 8.86 5.75 -18.58
N SER A 86 8.05 5.46 -19.60
CA SER A 86 6.73 6.04 -19.78
C SER A 86 5.79 5.67 -18.63
N ILE A 87 5.69 4.38 -18.30
CA ILE A 87 4.82 3.92 -17.21
C ILE A 87 5.28 4.46 -15.86
N CYS A 88 6.60 4.54 -15.60
CA CYS A 88 7.09 5.07 -14.32
C CYS A 88 6.86 6.57 -14.18
N ARG A 89 6.88 7.34 -15.29
CA ARG A 89 6.45 8.75 -15.27
C ARG A 89 4.96 8.87 -14.95
N GLU A 90 4.13 8.02 -15.53
CA GLU A 90 2.69 7.97 -15.21
C GLU A 90 2.47 7.65 -13.73
N LEU A 91 3.12 6.61 -13.21
CA LEU A 91 3.06 6.22 -11.81
C LEU A 91 3.57 7.33 -10.88
N GLY A 92 4.63 8.06 -11.26
CA GLY A 92 5.11 9.22 -10.51
C GLY A 92 4.05 10.33 -10.40
N MET A 93 3.34 10.63 -11.50
CA MET A 93 2.23 11.59 -11.48
C MET A 93 1.07 11.09 -10.60
N ILE A 94 0.74 9.80 -10.68
CA ILE A 94 -0.30 9.19 -9.84
C ILE A 94 0.09 9.25 -8.36
N HIS A 95 1.34 8.90 -8.03
CA HIS A 95 1.87 8.99 -6.67
C HIS A 95 1.80 10.42 -6.14
N GLN A 96 2.25 11.42 -6.90
CA GLN A 96 2.18 12.83 -6.50
C GLN A 96 0.75 13.29 -6.21
N ARG A 97 -0.24 12.85 -7.01
CA ARG A 97 -1.66 13.14 -6.77
C ARG A 97 -2.18 12.47 -5.51
N LEU A 98 -1.78 11.22 -5.25
CA LEU A 98 -2.11 10.52 -4.00
C LEU A 98 -1.58 11.29 -2.78
N ARG A 99 -0.38 11.88 -2.86
CA ARG A 99 0.22 12.69 -1.79
C ARG A 99 -0.49 14.02 -1.51
N GLN A 100 -1.41 14.43 -2.39
CA GLN A 100 -2.29 15.59 -2.18
C GLN A 100 -3.57 15.24 -1.42
N LEU A 101 -3.79 13.97 -1.09
CA LEU A 101 -4.91 13.59 -0.24
C LEU A 101 -4.69 14.18 1.15
N GLU A 102 -5.71 14.84 1.69
CA GLU A 102 -5.76 15.37 3.04
C GLU A 102 -6.98 14.77 3.77
N GLN A 103 -6.85 14.54 5.08
CA GLN A 103 -8.00 14.15 5.90
C GLN A 103 -8.87 15.38 6.14
N ASP A 104 -10.18 15.17 6.14
CA ASP A 104 -11.08 16.12 6.78
C ASP A 104 -10.79 16.07 8.29
N PRO A 105 -10.39 17.19 8.93
CA PRO A 105 -10.13 17.22 10.36
C PRO A 105 -11.34 16.78 11.21
N GLU A 106 -12.56 16.96 10.70
CA GLU A 106 -13.81 16.62 11.39
C GLU A 106 -14.29 15.18 11.10
N ASP A 107 -13.79 14.55 10.04
CA ASP A 107 -14.15 13.18 9.63
C ASP A 107 -12.91 12.39 9.16
N PRO A 108 -12.02 12.02 10.09
CA PRO A 108 -10.82 11.26 9.75
C PRO A 108 -11.18 9.83 9.33
N PHE A 109 -10.89 9.48 8.08
CA PHE A 109 -11.08 8.11 7.59
C PHE A 109 -9.75 7.33 7.59
N VAL A 110 -9.76 6.16 8.26
CA VAL A 110 -8.66 5.17 8.33
C VAL A 110 -7.41 5.67 9.08
N GLY A 111 -7.52 5.81 10.40
CA GLY A 111 -6.40 6.25 11.25
C GLY A 111 -6.07 7.73 11.05
N PRO A 112 -5.72 8.42 12.13
CA PRO A 112 -4.31 8.78 12.19
C PRO A 112 -3.71 8.65 13.58
N PHE A 113 -2.40 8.42 13.61
CA PHE A 113 -1.60 8.89 14.72
C PHE A 113 -1.59 10.42 14.66
N ALA A 114 -1.83 11.10 15.79
CA ALA A 114 -1.82 12.56 15.84
C ALA A 114 -0.48 13.18 15.42
N THR A 115 0.63 12.44 15.55
CA THR A 115 1.97 12.86 15.16
C THR A 115 2.78 11.68 14.64
N VAL A 116 3.81 11.95 13.82
CA VAL A 116 4.76 10.91 13.38
C VAL A 116 5.51 10.32 14.58
N ARG A 117 5.82 11.12 15.60
CA ARG A 117 6.37 10.63 16.88
C ARG A 117 5.49 9.53 17.49
N ASN A 118 4.18 9.74 17.58
CA ASN A 118 3.25 8.74 18.12
C ASN A 118 3.23 7.47 17.27
N PHE A 119 3.32 7.61 15.94
CA PHE A 119 3.45 6.47 15.04
C PHE A 119 4.74 5.69 15.32
N HIS A 120 5.90 6.36 15.39
CA HIS A 120 7.17 5.70 15.64
C HIS A 120 7.20 5.03 17.01
N ASP A 121 6.69 5.68 18.06
CA ASP A 121 6.64 5.09 19.40
C ASP A 121 5.78 3.82 19.43
N TRP A 122 4.66 3.83 18.70
CA TRP A 122 3.85 2.62 18.49
C TRP A 122 4.59 1.56 17.68
N PHE A 123 5.18 1.94 16.55
CA PHE A 123 5.86 1.04 15.61
C PHE A 123 7.05 0.32 16.28
N THR A 124 7.92 1.05 16.98
CA THR A 124 9.06 0.46 17.70
C THR A 124 8.64 -0.31 18.96
N PHE A 125 7.40 -0.15 19.43
CA PHE A 125 6.85 -0.97 20.52
C PHE A 125 6.30 -2.32 20.05
N LEU A 126 5.94 -2.47 18.77
CA LEU A 126 5.27 -3.67 18.27
C LEU A 126 6.07 -4.95 18.50
N HIS A 127 7.39 -4.94 18.28
CA HIS A 127 8.24 -6.12 18.47
C HIS A 127 8.41 -6.50 19.95
N ARG A 128 8.24 -5.52 20.87
CA ARG A 128 8.26 -5.75 22.33
C ARG A 128 6.93 -6.29 22.84
N LYS A 129 5.80 -5.93 22.21
CA LYS A 129 4.44 -6.27 22.67
C LYS A 129 4.21 -7.74 23.07
N PRO A 130 4.80 -8.75 22.41
CA PRO A 130 4.65 -10.16 22.81
C PRO A 130 5.45 -10.55 24.08
N MET A 131 6.34 -9.69 24.56
CA MET A 131 7.19 -9.98 25.72
C MET A 131 6.40 -9.90 27.04
N PRO A 132 6.79 -10.64 28.09
CA PRO A 132 6.10 -10.62 29.38
C PRO A 132 6.09 -9.25 30.07
N ASP A 133 7.14 -8.46 29.88
CA ASP A 133 7.26 -7.09 30.41
C ASP A 133 7.88 -6.17 29.34
N PRO A 134 7.07 -5.68 28.39
CA PRO A 134 7.57 -4.94 27.23
C PRO A 134 8.09 -3.53 27.57
N TYR A 135 7.69 -2.98 28.72
CA TYR A 135 8.05 -1.62 29.14
C TYR A 135 9.40 -1.54 29.85
N SER A 136 9.92 -2.66 30.37
CA SER A 136 11.27 -2.70 30.96
C SER A 136 12.38 -2.86 29.91
N VAL A 137 12.04 -3.19 28.67
CA VAL A 137 12.98 -3.26 27.56
C VAL A 137 13.36 -1.84 27.12
N PRO A 138 14.65 -1.47 27.17
CA PRO A 138 15.12 -0.14 26.76
C PRO A 138 14.70 0.17 25.32
N VAL A 139 14.45 1.47 25.05
CA VAL A 139 14.22 1.94 23.69
C VAL A 139 15.45 1.61 22.83
N GLU A 140 15.19 0.98 21.69
CA GLU A 140 16.23 0.46 20.81
C GLU A 140 17.00 1.58 20.10
N PRO A 141 18.28 1.35 19.72
CA PRO A 141 19.20 2.41 19.29
C PRO A 141 18.68 3.22 18.08
N PHE A 142 17.95 2.58 17.18
CA PHE A 142 17.50 3.17 15.92
C PHE A 142 16.25 4.05 16.05
N ARG A 143 15.63 4.17 17.25
CA ARG A 143 14.38 4.94 17.40
C ARG A 143 14.59 6.40 17.05
N HIS A 144 15.73 6.96 17.44
CA HIS A 144 16.08 8.36 17.21
C HIS A 144 16.50 8.66 15.77
N ASP A 145 16.78 7.63 14.98
CA ASP A 145 17.14 7.76 13.56
C ASP A 145 15.89 7.80 12.65
N LEU A 146 14.70 7.51 13.20
CA LEU A 146 13.42 7.69 12.50
C LEU A 146 13.00 9.18 12.55
N PRO A 147 12.64 9.80 11.41
CA PRO A 147 12.39 11.24 11.32
C PRO A 147 11.00 11.62 11.86
N ASP A 148 10.95 12.04 13.13
CA ASP A 148 9.69 12.46 13.80
C ASP A 148 9.07 13.76 13.19
N ASP A 149 9.82 14.48 12.36
CA ASP A 149 9.47 15.78 11.76
C ASP A 149 8.97 15.70 10.30
N CYS A 150 8.87 14.49 9.74
CA CYS A 150 8.31 14.28 8.40
C CYS A 150 6.78 14.44 8.38
N ALA A 151 6.20 14.49 7.18
CA ALA A 151 4.75 14.60 7.03
C ALA A 151 4.05 13.24 7.21
N ILE A 152 2.83 13.25 7.75
CA ILE A 152 1.89 12.13 7.60
C ILE A 152 1.21 12.27 6.25
N LYS A 153 1.28 11.23 5.43
CA LYS A 153 0.68 11.17 4.10
C LYS A 153 -0.12 9.89 3.93
N PHE A 154 -1.14 9.94 3.09
CA PHE A 154 -1.84 8.72 2.72
C PHE A 154 -0.94 7.83 1.86
N THR A 155 -0.83 6.56 2.24
CA THR A 155 0.04 5.56 1.60
C THR A 155 -0.78 4.41 1.05
N HIS A 156 -0.32 3.80 -0.04
CA HIS A 156 -0.83 2.52 -0.52
C HIS A 156 -0.42 1.39 0.43
N GLY A 157 0.84 1.42 0.90
CA GLY A 157 1.36 0.44 1.86
C GLY A 157 1.85 -0.86 1.21
N ASP A 158 1.42 -1.17 -0.01
CA ASP A 158 1.92 -2.33 -0.79
C ASP A 158 2.11 -2.00 -2.29
N PHE A 159 2.91 -0.98 -2.60
CA PHE A 159 3.11 -0.50 -3.98
C PHE A 159 4.03 -1.43 -4.80
N HIS A 160 3.59 -2.67 -5.00
CA HIS A 160 4.28 -3.69 -5.79
C HIS A 160 3.75 -3.74 -7.22
N ARG A 161 4.56 -4.22 -8.19
CA ARG A 161 4.17 -4.31 -9.62
C ARG A 161 2.97 -5.23 -9.86
N SER A 162 2.70 -6.19 -8.98
CA SER A 162 1.50 -7.05 -9.04
C SER A 162 0.21 -6.27 -8.81
N ASN A 163 0.30 -5.16 -8.08
CA ASN A 163 -0.83 -4.34 -7.62
C ASN A 163 -1.09 -3.14 -8.56
N ILE A 164 -0.42 -3.11 -9.71
CA ILE A 164 -0.58 -2.09 -10.75
C ILE A 164 -1.13 -2.78 -11.99
N ILE A 165 -2.37 -2.46 -12.37
CA ILE A 165 -3.02 -2.98 -13.56
C ILE A 165 -2.74 -2.04 -14.72
N VAL A 166 -2.27 -2.59 -15.83
CA VAL A 166 -1.94 -1.88 -17.06
C VAL A 166 -2.64 -2.49 -18.28
N THR A 167 -2.64 -1.76 -19.39
CA THR A 167 -3.04 -2.31 -20.69
C THR A 167 -2.19 -3.54 -21.05
N PRO A 168 -2.76 -4.58 -21.67
CA PRO A 168 -2.06 -5.85 -21.92
C PRO A 168 -1.01 -5.77 -23.04
N SER A 169 -1.01 -4.68 -23.81
CA SER A 169 -0.11 -4.46 -24.94
C SER A 169 0.27 -2.98 -25.05
N PRO A 170 1.39 -2.66 -25.74
CA PRO A 170 1.75 -1.27 -26.03
C PRO A 170 0.63 -0.52 -26.81
N PRO A 171 0.48 0.81 -26.60
CA PRO A 171 1.15 1.59 -25.56
C PRO A 171 0.64 1.22 -24.17
N TYR A 172 1.58 1.06 -23.23
CA TYR A 172 1.26 0.70 -21.85
C TYR A 172 0.73 1.92 -21.09
N HIS A 173 -0.43 1.76 -20.46
CA HIS A 173 -1.06 2.78 -19.61
C HIS A 173 -1.54 2.16 -18.30
N THR A 174 -1.46 2.92 -17.22
CA THR A 174 -1.96 2.52 -15.90
C THR A 174 -3.48 2.58 -15.89
N LEU A 175 -4.12 1.42 -15.73
CA LEU A 175 -5.58 1.29 -15.66
C LEU A 175 -6.11 1.40 -14.23
N ALA A 176 -5.38 0.84 -13.26
CA ALA A 176 -5.74 0.92 -11.85
C ALA A 176 -4.57 0.56 -10.92
N ILE A 177 -4.57 1.12 -9.72
CA ILE A 177 -3.84 0.62 -8.56
C ILE A 177 -4.83 -0.13 -7.68
N VAL A 178 -4.48 -1.36 -7.30
CA VAL A 178 -5.35 -2.30 -6.56
C VAL A 178 -4.68 -2.79 -5.28
N ASP A 179 -5.43 -3.51 -4.45
CA ASP A 179 -4.98 -4.08 -3.17
C ASP A 179 -4.57 -3.04 -2.11
N TRP A 180 -5.53 -2.18 -1.76
CA TRP A 180 -5.37 -1.10 -0.78
C TRP A 180 -5.52 -1.57 0.67
N GLU A 181 -5.35 -2.87 0.95
CA GLU A 181 -5.59 -3.44 2.29
C GLU A 181 -4.59 -2.99 3.36
N GLN A 182 -3.40 -2.55 2.93
CA GLN A 182 -2.35 -1.99 3.80
C GLN A 182 -2.32 -0.45 3.76
N SER A 183 -3.30 0.18 3.12
CA SER A 183 -3.33 1.63 2.98
C SER A 183 -3.64 2.33 4.29
N GLY A 184 -3.11 3.55 4.42
CA GLY A 184 -3.36 4.36 5.60
C GLY A 184 -2.50 5.62 5.66
N TRP A 185 -2.79 6.44 6.66
CA TRP A 185 -2.05 7.66 6.95
C TRP A 185 -0.79 7.36 7.77
N LEU A 186 0.35 7.34 7.08
CA LEU A 186 1.64 6.91 7.62
C LEU A 186 2.71 7.96 7.30
N PRO A 187 3.89 7.91 7.94
CA PRO A 187 5.00 8.79 7.58
C PRO A 187 5.29 8.73 6.08
N GLU A 188 5.60 9.86 5.46
CA GLU A 188 5.76 9.96 4.01
C GLU A 188 6.79 8.98 3.41
N TYR A 189 7.85 8.67 4.18
CA TYR A 189 8.88 7.72 3.77
C TYR A 189 8.40 6.26 3.74
N TRP A 190 7.28 5.95 4.40
CA TRP A 190 6.77 4.60 4.55
C TRP A 190 6.45 3.93 3.21
N GLU A 191 5.95 4.70 2.24
CA GLU A 191 5.64 4.18 0.91
C GLU A 191 6.87 3.59 0.23
N SER A 192 7.98 4.36 0.18
CA SER A 192 9.17 3.90 -0.51
C SER A 192 9.86 2.76 0.23
N ARG A 193 9.79 2.73 1.56
CA ARG A 193 10.25 1.57 2.36
C ARG A 193 9.49 0.30 2.03
N LYS A 194 8.16 0.36 2.06
CA LYS A 194 7.33 -0.81 1.74
C LYS A 194 7.51 -1.26 0.29
N ALA A 195 7.49 -0.33 -0.67
CA ALA A 195 7.69 -0.65 -2.09
C ALA A 195 9.04 -1.35 -2.35
N GLN A 196 10.12 -0.86 -1.73
CA GLN A 196 11.44 -1.47 -1.81
C GLN A 196 11.52 -2.81 -1.06
N TYR A 197 10.86 -2.95 0.10
CA TYR A 197 10.84 -4.19 0.88
C TYR A 197 10.11 -5.33 0.15
N THR A 198 9.09 -5.00 -0.64
CA THR A 198 8.33 -5.96 -1.46
C THR A 198 9.03 -6.32 -2.78
N ALA A 199 10.16 -5.70 -3.08
CA ALA A 199 10.92 -5.91 -4.31
C ALA A 199 12.30 -6.52 -4.01
N TRP A 200 12.91 -7.13 -5.02
CA TRP A 200 14.29 -7.58 -4.86
C TRP A 200 15.22 -6.36 -4.83
N ARG A 201 15.95 -6.15 -3.74
CA ARG A 201 16.79 -4.95 -3.52
C ARG A 201 17.75 -4.64 -4.68
N THR A 202 18.19 -5.64 -5.42
CA THR A 202 19.16 -5.53 -6.52
C THR A 202 18.54 -5.44 -7.91
N GLU A 203 17.21 -5.56 -8.04
CA GLU A 203 16.57 -5.52 -9.35
C GLU A 203 16.39 -4.09 -9.86
N GLU A 204 16.19 -3.94 -11.18
CA GLU A 204 16.03 -2.63 -11.82
C GLU A 204 14.81 -1.86 -11.28
N TRP A 205 13.73 -2.55 -10.91
CA TRP A 205 12.54 -1.92 -10.32
C TRP A 205 12.92 -1.13 -9.07
N SER A 206 13.66 -1.76 -8.14
CA SER A 206 14.08 -1.11 -6.90
C SER A 206 15.15 -0.04 -7.11
N THR A 207 16.09 -0.29 -8.03
CA THR A 207 17.31 0.54 -8.14
C THR A 207 17.21 1.67 -9.17
N ILE A 208 16.36 1.54 -10.18
CA ILE A 208 16.23 2.48 -11.30
C ILE A 208 14.85 3.13 -11.31
N TYR A 209 13.77 2.35 -11.19
CA TYR A 209 12.42 2.84 -11.48
C TYR A 209 11.64 3.36 -10.27
N LEU A 210 11.75 2.75 -9.08
CA LEU A 210 11.18 3.33 -7.86
C LEU A 210 11.70 4.75 -7.58
N PRO A 211 13.00 5.07 -7.75
CA PRO A 211 13.50 6.45 -7.66
C PRO A 211 12.89 7.43 -8.67
N MET A 212 12.32 6.95 -9.79
CA MET A 212 11.60 7.80 -10.74
C MET A 212 10.16 8.10 -10.29
N ILE A 213 9.59 7.27 -9.41
CA ILE A 213 8.19 7.33 -9.00
C ILE A 213 8.04 8.12 -7.69
N MET A 214 8.97 7.94 -6.75
CA MET A 214 8.85 8.46 -5.39
C MET A 214 10.21 8.79 -4.76
N ASP A 215 10.18 9.66 -3.75
CA ASP A 215 11.37 9.99 -2.97
C ASP A 215 11.85 8.80 -2.15
N GLN A 216 13.16 8.60 -2.13
CA GLN A 216 13.75 7.38 -1.62
C GLN A 216 14.12 7.43 -0.14
N PHE A 217 14.10 8.59 0.52
CA PHE A 217 14.36 8.76 1.98
C PHE A 217 15.51 7.90 2.54
N SER A 218 16.63 7.77 1.84
CA SER A 218 17.63 6.70 2.06
C SER A 218 18.08 6.51 3.51
N SER A 219 18.16 7.57 4.31
CA SER A 219 18.52 7.51 5.74
C SER A 219 17.56 6.69 6.60
N THR A 220 16.30 6.51 6.17
CA THR A 220 15.29 5.79 6.95
C THR A 220 15.34 4.29 6.75
N TRP A 221 16.16 3.76 5.83
CA TRP A 221 16.19 2.33 5.52
C TRP A 221 16.59 1.49 6.73
N ASP A 222 17.81 1.70 7.23
CA ASP A 222 18.38 0.92 8.32
C ASP A 222 17.50 0.90 9.59
N PRO A 223 17.01 2.05 10.11
CA PRO A 223 16.13 2.03 11.27
C PRO A 223 14.80 1.34 10.97
N TRP A 224 14.21 1.57 9.80
CA TRP A 224 12.94 0.94 9.42
C TRP A 224 13.06 -0.58 9.23
N ASP A 225 14.12 -1.05 8.56
CA ASP A 225 14.40 -2.47 8.31
C ASP A 225 14.64 -3.21 9.63
N TYR A 226 15.37 -2.58 10.57
CA TYR A 226 15.59 -3.13 11.92
C TYR A 226 14.27 -3.43 12.64
N TYR A 227 13.36 -2.46 12.73
CA TYR A 227 12.09 -2.66 13.41
C TYR A 227 11.12 -3.57 12.64
N THR A 228 11.13 -3.50 11.31
CA THR A 228 10.26 -4.31 10.46
C THR A 228 10.63 -5.79 10.55
N THR A 229 11.92 -6.11 10.48
CA THR A 229 12.42 -7.50 10.58
C THR A 229 12.24 -8.07 11.99
N ALA A 230 12.29 -7.24 13.03
CA ALA A 230 12.06 -7.66 14.42
C ALA A 230 10.62 -8.12 14.69
N MET A 231 9.63 -7.70 13.89
CA MET A 231 8.23 -8.14 14.06
C MET A 231 7.97 -9.57 13.58
N GLY A 232 8.90 -10.17 12.84
CA GLY A 232 8.68 -11.46 12.16
C GLY A 232 7.74 -11.29 10.96
N CYS A 233 8.11 -11.91 9.83
CA CYS A 233 7.31 -11.91 8.61
C CYS A 233 6.03 -12.73 8.79
#